data_AF-A0A496BQR1-F1
#
_entry.id   AF-A0A496BQR1-F1
#
_cell.length_a   1.000
_cell.length_b   1.000
_cell.length_c   1.000
_cell.angle_alpha   90.00
_cell.angle_beta   90.00
_cell.angle_gamma   90.00
#
_symmetry.space_group_name_H-M   'P 1'
#
loop_
_entity.id
_entity.type
_entity.pdbx_description
1 polymer ?
#
loop_
_entity_poly.entity_id
_entity_poly.type
_entity_poly.pdbx_seq_one_letter_code
_entity_poly.pdbx_strand_id
1 'polypeptide(L)'
;MDVLAKQVNDLLKNQYELGFQYDEEKAEFYFSIDMNHVCLDVRIICREADKQVLMFAYVPIKIQESQYSAVLRLINKIQMDNFDSVSLFINENCNQLMSQSALNVGADFRIDEEVFRFAFYPLVSALDDHFIEFIRIISAGDEEQVPDLDLSELLSLSEQNDPEAQYRLAIKYYKGEGVEQDLGKAIELFGASLSNGRNETAHTLKECIDDLSCRIKEFSETQDYEKASSLHALIDKSENLLNLYGKE
;
A
#
# COMPACT_ATOMS: atom_id res chain seq x y z
N MET A 1 -13.94 -23.68 26.16
CA MET A 1 -12.83 -23.51 25.20
C MET A 1 -12.71 -24.77 24.34
N ASP A 2 -12.97 -24.59 23.07
CA ASP A 2 -12.98 -25.61 22.02
C ASP A 2 -11.56 -26.15 21.72
N VAL A 3 -11.43 -27.26 20.98
CA VAL A 3 -10.15 -27.94 20.67
C VAL A 3 -9.20 -27.01 19.91
N LEU A 4 -9.68 -26.27 18.92
CA LEU A 4 -8.87 -25.28 18.20
C LEU A 4 -8.46 -24.12 19.12
N ALA A 5 -9.40 -23.60 19.91
CA ALA A 5 -9.12 -22.50 20.82
C ALA A 5 -8.10 -22.87 21.90
N LYS A 6 -8.12 -24.10 22.42
CA LYS A 6 -7.10 -24.60 23.35
C LYS A 6 -5.70 -24.61 22.72
N GLN A 7 -5.58 -25.10 21.49
CA GLN A 7 -4.29 -25.12 20.78
C GLN A 7 -3.78 -23.70 20.50
N VAL A 8 -4.66 -22.78 20.07
CA VAL A 8 -4.28 -21.38 19.88
C VAL A 8 -3.85 -20.74 21.20
N ASN A 9 -4.58 -20.96 22.30
CA ASN A 9 -4.19 -20.48 23.64
C ASN A 9 -2.79 -20.97 24.03
N ASP A 10 -2.47 -22.25 23.77
CA ASP A 10 -1.18 -22.83 24.13
C ASP A 10 -0.05 -22.28 23.25
N LEU A 11 -0.29 -22.08 21.95
CA LEU A 11 0.66 -21.43 21.06
C LEU A 11 0.95 -19.99 21.51
N LEU A 12 -0.10 -19.19 21.75
CA LEU A 12 0.04 -17.79 22.16
C LEU A 12 0.77 -17.65 23.51
N LYS A 13 0.50 -18.52 24.48
CA LYS A 13 1.16 -18.49 25.79
C LYS A 13 2.58 -19.01 25.76
N ASN A 14 2.81 -20.17 25.15
CA ASN A 14 4.06 -20.90 25.33
C ASN A 14 5.10 -20.55 24.27
N GLN A 15 4.68 -20.20 23.05
CA GLN A 15 5.61 -19.87 21.95
C GLN A 15 5.81 -18.38 21.77
N TYR A 16 4.77 -17.58 21.97
CA TYR A 16 4.82 -16.14 21.74
C TYR A 16 4.84 -15.31 23.04
N GLU A 17 4.61 -15.94 24.21
CA GLU A 17 4.56 -15.28 25.53
C GLU A 17 3.63 -14.04 25.57
N LEU A 18 2.55 -14.06 24.78
CA LEU A 18 1.67 -12.92 24.62
C LEU A 18 0.63 -12.84 25.75
N GLY A 19 0.40 -11.63 26.25
CA GLY A 19 -0.73 -11.33 27.11
C GLY A 19 -1.99 -11.11 26.27
N PHE A 20 -3.03 -11.92 26.47
CA PHE A 20 -4.28 -11.82 25.72
C PHE A 20 -5.51 -12.01 26.58
N GLN A 21 -6.64 -11.58 26.04
CA GLN A 21 -7.97 -11.81 26.57
C GLN A 21 -8.72 -12.77 25.63
N TYR A 22 -9.59 -13.61 26.18
CA TYR A 22 -10.36 -14.60 25.43
C TYR A 22 -11.85 -14.43 25.72
N ASP A 23 -12.64 -14.28 24.67
CA ASP A 23 -14.10 -14.25 24.70
C ASP A 23 -14.62 -15.67 24.40
N GLU A 24 -15.21 -16.32 25.42
CA GLU A 24 -15.71 -17.69 25.29
C GLU A 24 -16.96 -17.79 24.40
N GLU A 25 -17.79 -16.74 24.33
CA GLU A 25 -19.03 -16.76 23.54
C GLU A 25 -18.73 -16.69 22.05
N LYS A 26 -17.68 -15.95 21.68
CA LYS A 26 -17.25 -15.76 20.28
C LYS A 26 -16.11 -16.67 19.85
N ALA A 27 -15.53 -17.42 20.78
CA ALA A 27 -14.30 -18.18 20.57
C ALA A 27 -13.17 -17.30 19.97
N GLU A 28 -13.01 -16.09 20.50
CA GLU A 28 -12.17 -15.03 19.97
C GLU A 28 -11.08 -14.65 20.99
N PHE A 29 -9.82 -14.63 20.53
CA PHE A 29 -8.69 -14.08 21.26
C PHE A 29 -8.45 -12.65 20.80
N TYR A 30 -8.12 -11.76 21.73
CA TYR A 30 -7.74 -10.38 21.40
C TYR A 30 -6.60 -9.88 22.28
N PHE A 31 -5.67 -9.18 21.64
CA PHE A 31 -4.47 -8.61 22.26
C PHE A 31 -3.88 -7.55 21.33
N SER A 32 -2.90 -6.80 21.83
CA SER A 32 -2.16 -5.85 21.01
C SER A 32 -0.68 -6.26 20.94
N ILE A 33 -0.04 -5.98 19.81
CA ILE A 33 1.39 -6.22 19.59
C ILE A 33 2.06 -4.91 19.16
N ASP A 34 3.13 -4.52 19.87
CA ASP A 34 4.01 -3.45 19.45
C ASP A 34 5.00 -3.97 18.40
N MET A 35 4.90 -3.46 17.17
CA MET A 35 5.83 -3.72 16.08
C MET A 35 6.84 -2.56 15.94
N ASN A 36 7.65 -2.54 14.88
CA ASN A 36 8.69 -1.52 14.72
C ASN A 36 8.11 -0.12 14.45
N HIS A 37 7.01 -0.06 13.71
CA HIS A 37 6.39 1.18 13.25
C HIS A 37 4.99 1.38 13.81
N VAL A 38 4.28 0.32 14.19
CA VAL A 38 2.87 0.38 14.59
C VAL A 38 2.53 -0.57 15.73
N CYS A 39 1.61 -0.15 16.60
CA CYS A 39 0.95 -1.05 17.55
C CYS A 39 -0.31 -1.61 16.88
N LEU A 40 -0.38 -2.94 16.74
CA LEU A 40 -1.47 -3.63 16.07
C LEU A 40 -2.44 -4.22 17.08
N ASP A 41 -3.73 -4.07 16.83
CA ASP A 41 -4.77 -4.82 17.54
C ASP A 41 -5.04 -6.12 16.80
N VAL A 42 -4.79 -7.26 17.44
CA VAL A 42 -4.89 -8.58 16.83
C VAL A 42 -6.10 -9.33 17.38
N ARG A 43 -6.81 -10.02 16.48
CA ARG A 43 -7.94 -10.88 16.79
C ARG A 43 -7.76 -12.24 16.13
N ILE A 44 -7.98 -13.31 16.89
CA ILE A 44 -7.95 -14.68 16.37
C ILE A 44 -9.26 -15.37 16.70
N ILE A 45 -9.99 -15.79 15.68
CA ILE A 45 -11.30 -16.45 15.80
C ILE A 45 -11.15 -17.92 15.43
N CYS A 46 -11.53 -18.80 16.35
CA CYS A 46 -11.51 -20.25 16.14
C CYS A 46 -12.89 -20.75 15.73
N ARG A 47 -13.04 -21.20 14.48
CA ARG A 47 -14.30 -21.71 13.92
C ARG A 47 -14.22 -23.23 13.75
N GLU A 48 -14.53 -23.99 14.79
CA GLU A 48 -14.46 -25.47 14.71
C GLU A 48 -15.41 -26.08 13.69
N ALA A 49 -16.63 -25.53 13.58
CA ALA A 49 -17.63 -26.00 12.63
C ALA A 49 -17.12 -25.93 11.18
N ASP A 50 -16.30 -24.92 10.89
CA ASP A 50 -15.71 -24.68 9.57
C ASP A 50 -14.27 -25.20 9.45
N LYS A 51 -13.70 -25.71 10.56
CA LYS A 51 -12.30 -26.14 10.68
C LYS A 51 -11.31 -25.05 10.24
N GLN A 52 -11.55 -23.84 10.70
CA GLN A 52 -10.74 -22.68 10.35
C GLN A 52 -10.30 -21.89 11.59
N VAL A 53 -9.08 -21.35 11.52
CA VAL A 53 -8.63 -20.30 12.43
C VAL A 53 -8.42 -19.05 11.58
N LEU A 54 -9.22 -18.02 11.85
CA LEU A 54 -9.12 -16.73 11.17
C LEU A 54 -8.32 -15.78 12.05
N MET A 55 -7.36 -15.08 11.45
CA MET A 55 -6.50 -14.14 12.14
C MET A 55 -6.63 -12.78 11.47
N PHE A 56 -6.75 -11.74 12.27
CA PHE A 56 -6.90 -10.38 11.83
C PHE A 56 -5.95 -9.50 12.63
N ALA A 57 -5.23 -8.60 11.97
CA ALA A 57 -4.53 -7.51 12.64
C ALA A 57 -5.07 -6.19 12.11
N TYR A 58 -5.30 -5.25 13.02
CA TYR A 58 -5.88 -3.94 12.73
C TYR A 58 -4.89 -2.86 13.11
N VAL A 59 -4.84 -1.83 12.27
CA VAL A 59 -4.11 -0.61 12.59
C VAL A 59 -5.05 0.38 13.26
N PRO A 60 -4.68 0.97 14.41
CA PRO A 60 -5.50 1.96 15.12
C PRO A 60 -5.45 3.36 14.44
N ILE A 61 -5.62 3.39 13.11
CA ILE A 61 -5.72 4.61 12.31
C ILE A 61 -7.13 4.75 11.75
N LYS A 62 -7.61 5.99 11.69
CA LYS A 62 -8.90 6.31 11.09
C LYS A 62 -8.69 6.82 9.68
N ILE A 63 -9.30 6.15 8.71
CA ILE A 63 -9.26 6.53 7.30
C ILE A 63 -10.50 7.36 6.99
N GLN A 64 -10.31 8.53 6.39
CA GLN A 64 -11.41 9.39 5.91
C GLN A 64 -11.90 8.93 4.54
N GLU A 65 -13.18 9.19 4.22
CA GLU A 65 -13.77 8.80 2.93
C GLU A 65 -13.00 9.35 1.71
N SER A 66 -12.48 10.57 1.83
CA SER A 66 -11.60 11.21 0.85
C SER A 66 -10.38 10.35 0.50
N GLN A 67 -9.86 9.59 1.46
CA GLN A 67 -8.61 8.81 1.33
C GLN A 67 -8.83 7.39 0.80
N TYR A 68 -10.07 6.90 0.72
CA TYR A 68 -10.37 5.49 0.41
C TYR A 68 -9.74 5.03 -0.90
N SER A 69 -9.86 5.83 -1.96
CA SER A 69 -9.29 5.45 -3.26
C SER A 69 -7.78 5.33 -3.23
N ALA A 70 -7.07 6.18 -2.49
CA ALA A 70 -5.61 6.15 -2.42
C ALA A 70 -5.13 4.95 -1.60
N VAL A 71 -5.78 4.70 -0.45
CA VAL A 71 -5.49 3.53 0.38
C VAL A 71 -5.77 2.23 -0.37
N LEU A 72 -6.90 2.12 -1.08
CA LEU A 72 -7.24 0.93 -1.86
C LEU A 72 -6.25 0.68 -3.02
N ARG A 73 -5.77 1.74 -3.67
CA ARG A 73 -4.71 1.61 -4.70
C ARG A 73 -3.44 1.01 -4.12
N LEU A 74 -3.02 1.47 -2.94
CA LEU A 74 -1.84 0.92 -2.27
C LEU A 74 -2.06 -0.54 -1.85
N ILE A 75 -3.21 -0.86 -1.24
CA ILE A 75 -3.58 -2.25 -0.88
C ILE A 75 -3.47 -3.17 -2.10
N ASN A 76 -4.09 -2.77 -3.22
CA ASN A 76 -4.07 -3.58 -4.44
C ASN A 76 -2.66 -3.74 -5.00
N LYS A 77 -1.83 -2.69 -4.95
CA LYS A 77 -0.42 -2.76 -5.36
C LYS A 77 0.35 -3.78 -4.51
N ILE A 78 0.25 -3.68 -3.19
CA ILE A 78 0.90 -4.63 -2.25
C ILE A 78 0.45 -6.07 -2.54
N GLN A 79 -0.85 -6.28 -2.80
CA GLN A 79 -1.37 -7.61 -3.12
C GLN A 79 -0.93 -8.14 -4.49
N MET A 80 -0.66 -7.27 -5.46
CA MET A 80 -0.13 -7.67 -6.76
C MET A 80 1.37 -8.03 -6.68
N ASP A 81 2.10 -7.37 -5.79
CA ASP A 81 3.54 -7.56 -5.61
C ASP A 81 3.86 -8.77 -4.70
N ASN A 82 2.95 -9.12 -3.77
CA ASN A 82 3.16 -10.19 -2.79
C ASN A 82 2.38 -11.48 -3.09
N PHE A 83 3.05 -12.63 -2.94
CA PHE A 83 2.46 -13.98 -3.00
C PHE A 83 2.20 -14.58 -1.60
N ASP A 84 2.02 -13.74 -0.59
CA ASP A 84 1.83 -14.21 0.79
C ASP A 84 0.40 -14.70 1.07
N SER A 85 0.25 -15.46 2.15
CA SER A 85 -1.05 -15.98 2.63
C SER A 85 -1.99 -14.89 3.19
N VAL A 86 -1.54 -13.64 3.21
CA VAL A 86 -2.21 -12.53 3.85
C VAL A 86 -2.89 -11.65 2.82
N SER A 87 -4.11 -11.23 3.15
CA SER A 87 -4.85 -10.26 2.36
C SER A 87 -5.04 -8.98 3.17
N LEU A 88 -4.72 -7.84 2.55
CA LEU A 88 -4.94 -6.51 3.10
C LEU A 88 -6.30 -5.96 2.67
N PHE A 89 -7.00 -5.32 3.59
CA PHE A 89 -8.32 -4.72 3.36
C PHE A 89 -8.52 -3.49 4.23
N ILE A 90 -9.57 -2.73 3.93
CA ILE A 90 -10.23 -1.86 4.89
C ILE A 90 -11.40 -2.61 5.52
N ASN A 91 -11.70 -2.37 6.79
CA ASN A 91 -12.82 -3.02 7.47
C ASN A 91 -14.17 -2.69 6.80
N GLU A 92 -15.26 -3.35 7.22
CA GLU A 92 -16.59 -3.19 6.59
C GLU A 92 -17.09 -1.74 6.51
N ASN A 93 -16.65 -0.88 7.44
CA ASN A 93 -16.98 0.54 7.49
C ASN A 93 -15.98 1.43 6.75
N CYS A 94 -15.03 0.84 6.03
CA CYS A 94 -13.92 1.48 5.31
C CYS A 94 -13.05 2.40 6.17
N ASN A 95 -13.08 2.29 7.49
CA ASN A 95 -12.50 3.30 8.39
C ASN A 95 -11.22 2.84 9.10
N GLN A 96 -10.85 1.56 8.99
CA GLN A 96 -9.62 1.01 9.57
C GLN A 96 -8.95 0.07 8.58
N LEU A 97 -7.62 0.12 8.55
CA LEU A 97 -6.80 -0.82 7.79
C LEU A 97 -6.67 -2.14 8.55
N MET A 98 -6.75 -3.25 7.83
CA MET A 98 -6.71 -4.60 8.38
C MET A 98 -5.90 -5.53 7.47
N SER A 99 -5.12 -6.42 8.08
CA SER A 99 -4.60 -7.62 7.43
C SER A 99 -5.38 -8.84 7.92
N GLN A 100 -5.58 -9.81 7.03
CA GLN A 100 -6.28 -11.04 7.32
C GLN A 100 -5.48 -12.24 6.83
N SER A 101 -5.44 -13.29 7.65
CA SER A 101 -4.91 -14.60 7.30
C SER A 101 -5.91 -15.67 7.74
N ALA A 102 -5.87 -16.82 7.07
CA ALA A 102 -6.73 -17.95 7.37
C ALA A 102 -5.93 -19.25 7.36
N LEU A 103 -6.11 -20.02 8.43
CA LEU A 103 -5.54 -21.36 8.56
C LEU A 103 -6.67 -22.39 8.44
N ASN A 104 -6.58 -23.27 7.44
CA ASN A 104 -7.47 -24.42 7.31
C ASN A 104 -6.91 -25.60 8.11
N VAL A 105 -7.78 -26.28 8.87
CA VAL A 105 -7.40 -27.38 9.76
C VAL A 105 -7.99 -28.70 9.28
N GLY A 106 -7.20 -29.77 9.41
CA GLY A 106 -7.59 -31.13 9.07
C GLY A 106 -8.71 -31.69 9.96
N ALA A 107 -9.19 -32.88 9.63
CA ALA A 107 -10.23 -33.57 10.40
C ALA A 107 -9.78 -33.98 11.81
N ASP A 108 -8.47 -34.00 12.06
CA ASP A 108 -7.84 -34.24 13.36
C ASP A 108 -7.76 -32.98 14.24
N PHE A 109 -8.21 -31.83 13.73
CA PHE A 109 -8.19 -30.54 14.41
C PHE A 109 -6.80 -30.09 14.86
N ARG A 110 -5.72 -30.62 14.26
CA ARG A 110 -4.35 -30.31 14.68
C ARG A 110 -3.84 -29.05 14.00
N ILE A 111 -3.39 -28.09 14.81
CA ILE A 111 -2.66 -26.91 14.35
C ILE A 111 -1.16 -27.22 14.47
N ASP A 112 -0.46 -27.23 13.34
CA ASP A 112 1.00 -27.31 13.34
C ASP A 112 1.59 -25.93 13.65
N GLU A 113 2.62 -25.90 14.50
CA GLU A 113 3.25 -24.66 14.97
C GLU A 113 3.90 -23.86 13.83
N GLU A 114 4.58 -24.54 12.90
CA GLU A 114 5.20 -23.86 11.77
C GLU A 114 4.15 -23.27 10.85
N VAL A 115 3.09 -24.02 10.58
CA VAL A 115 1.98 -23.54 9.74
C VAL A 115 1.27 -22.36 10.40
N PHE A 116 1.06 -22.39 11.72
CA PHE A 116 0.54 -21.23 12.45
C PHE A 116 1.46 -20.02 12.32
N ARG A 117 2.78 -20.20 12.50
CA ARG A 117 3.78 -19.15 12.33
C ARG A 117 3.78 -18.56 10.92
N PHE A 118 3.66 -19.39 9.89
CA PHE A 118 3.56 -18.97 8.50
C PHE A 118 2.28 -18.19 8.18
N ALA A 119 1.20 -18.41 8.94
CA ALA A 119 -0.02 -17.61 8.83
C ALA A 119 0.07 -16.31 9.65
N PHE A 120 0.70 -16.37 10.83
CA PHE A 120 0.70 -15.28 11.81
C PHE A 120 1.80 -14.23 11.59
N TYR A 121 3.01 -14.63 11.21
CA TYR A 121 4.10 -13.67 11.02
C TYR A 121 3.83 -12.71 9.84
N PRO A 122 3.48 -13.20 8.63
CA PRO A 122 3.15 -12.30 7.54
C PRO A 122 1.95 -11.40 7.86
N LEU A 123 1.01 -11.86 8.71
CA LEU A 123 -0.17 -11.08 9.10
C LEU A 123 0.23 -9.77 9.79
N VAL A 124 1.16 -9.84 10.74
CA VAL A 124 1.60 -8.66 11.49
C VAL A 124 2.64 -7.85 10.71
N SER A 125 3.52 -8.49 9.94
CA SER A 125 4.54 -7.80 9.13
C SER A 125 3.94 -6.99 7.99
N ALA A 126 2.91 -7.49 7.30
CA ALA A 126 2.33 -6.81 6.14
C ALA A 126 1.82 -5.39 6.44
N LEU A 127 1.35 -5.12 7.66
CA LEU A 127 0.93 -3.79 8.05
C LEU A 127 2.09 -2.93 8.53
N ASP A 128 3.04 -3.50 9.28
CA ASP A 128 4.20 -2.79 9.82
C ASP A 128 5.12 -2.31 8.70
N ASP A 129 5.44 -3.19 7.75
CA ASP A 129 6.36 -2.93 6.63
C ASP A 129 5.87 -1.79 5.73
N HIS A 130 4.56 -1.66 5.58
CA HIS A 130 3.90 -0.64 4.74
C HIS A 130 3.31 0.53 5.55
N PHE A 131 3.46 0.54 6.88
CA PHE A 131 2.77 1.50 7.76
C PHE A 131 3.10 2.96 7.40
N ILE A 132 4.37 3.26 7.14
CA ILE A 132 4.82 4.61 6.81
C ILE A 132 4.18 5.13 5.51
N GLU A 133 4.00 4.25 4.53
CA GLU A 133 3.36 4.60 3.25
C GLU A 133 1.86 4.87 3.44
N PHE A 134 1.18 4.06 4.25
CA PHE A 134 -0.21 4.30 4.63
C PHE A 134 -0.38 5.64 5.37
N ILE A 135 0.48 5.94 6.35
CA ILE A 135 0.44 7.22 7.07
C ILE A 135 0.68 8.40 6.12
N ARG A 136 1.60 8.28 5.17
CA ARG A 136 1.83 9.32 4.16
C ARG A 136 0.57 9.59 3.33
N ILE A 137 -0.11 8.54 2.85
CA ILE A 137 -1.35 8.69 2.08
C ILE A 137 -2.46 9.33 2.91
N ILE A 138 -2.62 8.89 4.15
CA ILE A 138 -3.65 9.41 5.06
C ILE A 138 -3.34 10.85 5.43
N SER A 139 -2.08 11.21 5.65
CA SER A 139 -1.67 12.58 5.97
C SER A 139 -1.78 13.51 4.76
N ALA A 140 -1.53 13.00 3.54
CA ALA A 140 -1.71 13.75 2.30
C ALA A 140 -3.19 14.02 1.96
N GLY A 141 -4.13 13.28 2.57
CA GLY A 141 -5.56 13.53 2.42
C GLY A 141 -6.07 14.80 3.14
N ASP A 142 -5.20 15.48 3.90
CA ASP A 142 -5.45 16.81 4.45
C ASP A 142 -4.98 17.94 3.51
N GLU A 143 -4.36 17.61 2.37
CA GLU A 143 -4.13 18.55 1.26
C GLU A 143 -5.37 18.55 0.34
N GLU A 144 -5.89 19.75 0.07
CA GLU A 144 -7.15 19.99 -0.63
C GLU A 144 -7.37 19.04 -1.82
N GLN A 145 -8.39 18.18 -1.71
CA GLN A 145 -8.94 17.47 -2.85
C GLN A 145 -9.59 18.48 -3.80
N VAL A 146 -8.79 19.05 -4.69
CA VAL A 146 -9.32 19.70 -5.88
C VAL A 146 -10.11 18.62 -6.65
N PRO A 147 -11.36 18.88 -7.08
CA PRO A 147 -12.18 17.88 -7.78
C PRO A 147 -11.46 17.27 -8.99
N ASP A 148 -11.91 16.10 -9.46
CA ASP A 148 -11.43 15.51 -10.72
C ASP A 148 -11.87 16.43 -11.87
N LEU A 149 -11.02 17.42 -12.16
CA LEU A 149 -11.20 18.43 -13.18
C LEU A 149 -11.20 17.75 -14.55
N ASP A 150 -12.11 18.16 -15.42
CA ASP A 150 -12.14 17.68 -16.81
C ASP A 150 -10.79 17.98 -17.51
N LEU A 151 -10.41 17.18 -18.50
CA LEU A 151 -9.14 17.35 -19.22
C LEU A 151 -9.02 18.75 -19.83
N SER A 152 -10.15 19.30 -20.30
CA SER A 152 -10.22 20.65 -20.85
C SER A 152 -9.88 21.73 -19.81
N GLU A 153 -10.32 21.53 -18.57
CA GLU A 153 -10.11 22.44 -17.45
C GLU A 153 -8.68 22.31 -16.90
N LEU A 154 -8.15 21.09 -16.81
CA LEU A 154 -6.75 20.84 -16.46
C LEU A 154 -5.79 21.48 -17.44
N LEU A 155 -6.08 21.43 -18.74
CA LEU A 155 -5.27 22.11 -19.75
C LEU A 155 -5.29 23.63 -19.53
N SER A 156 -6.47 24.21 -19.30
CA SER A 156 -6.60 25.65 -19.06
C SER A 156 -5.88 26.11 -17.78
N LEU A 157 -5.97 25.35 -16.69
CA LEU A 157 -5.29 25.67 -15.42
C LEU A 157 -3.79 25.42 -15.52
N SER A 158 -3.37 24.35 -16.21
CA SER A 158 -1.96 24.07 -16.47
C SER A 158 -1.30 25.20 -17.28
N GLU A 159 -2.01 25.79 -18.24
CA GLU A 159 -1.57 26.97 -19.00
C GLU A 159 -1.47 28.24 -18.13
N GLN A 160 -2.23 28.29 -17.04
CA GLN A 160 -2.18 29.38 -16.05
C GLN A 160 -1.07 29.19 -15.00
N ASN A 161 -0.16 28.22 -15.20
CA ASN A 161 0.91 27.86 -14.28
C ASN A 161 0.42 27.35 -12.91
N ASP A 162 -0.78 26.79 -12.86
CA ASP A 162 -1.26 26.13 -11.64
C ASP A 162 -0.47 24.83 -11.40
N PRO A 163 0.31 24.73 -10.30
CA PRO A 163 1.22 23.60 -10.10
C PRO A 163 0.48 22.29 -9.79
N GLU A 164 -0.74 22.37 -9.26
CA GLU A 164 -1.61 21.22 -8.99
C GLU A 164 -2.16 20.65 -10.31
N ALA A 165 -2.68 21.50 -11.20
CA ALA A 165 -3.17 21.11 -12.52
C ALA A 165 -2.05 20.55 -13.40
N GLN A 166 -0.85 21.15 -13.36
CA GLN A 166 0.33 20.63 -14.07
C GLN A 166 0.69 19.22 -13.59
N TYR A 167 0.70 18.98 -12.28
CA TYR A 167 0.93 17.66 -11.71
C TYR A 167 -0.14 16.64 -12.16
N ARG A 168 -1.42 17.01 -12.07
CA ARG A 168 -2.52 16.11 -12.45
C ARG A 168 -2.51 15.78 -13.93
N LEU A 169 -2.23 16.77 -14.77
CA LEU A 169 -2.07 16.57 -16.21
C LEU A 169 -0.86 15.69 -16.52
N ALA A 170 0.25 15.84 -15.79
CA ALA A 170 1.42 14.97 -15.89
C ALA A 170 1.05 13.51 -15.60
N ILE A 171 0.27 13.25 -14.54
CA ILE A 171 -0.20 11.90 -14.20
C ILE A 171 -1.08 11.31 -15.31
N LYS A 172 -1.99 12.10 -15.89
CA LYS A 172 -2.83 11.64 -17.01
C LYS A 172 -1.99 11.24 -18.22
N TYR A 173 -0.98 12.03 -18.60
CA TYR A 173 -0.04 11.68 -19.68
C TYR A 173 0.87 10.50 -19.32
N TYR A 174 1.29 10.37 -18.06
CA TYR A 174 2.14 9.28 -17.61
C TYR A 174 1.39 7.93 -17.65
N LYS A 175 0.10 7.91 -17.30
CA LYS A 175 -0.72 6.70 -17.28
C LYS A 175 -1.49 6.44 -18.57
N GLY A 176 -1.66 7.44 -19.43
CA GLY A 176 -2.55 7.38 -20.58
C GLY A 176 -4.04 7.42 -20.21
N GLU A 177 -4.39 8.12 -19.12
CA GLU A 177 -5.77 8.22 -18.63
C GLU A 177 -6.52 9.36 -19.37
N GLY A 178 -7.32 8.99 -20.37
CA GLY A 178 -8.09 9.95 -21.18
C GLY A 178 -7.27 10.69 -22.25
N VAL A 179 -5.96 10.40 -22.33
CA VAL A 179 -5.02 10.88 -23.35
C VAL A 179 -4.08 9.74 -23.74
N GLU A 180 -3.43 9.83 -24.90
CA GLU A 180 -2.36 8.90 -25.26
C GLU A 180 -1.19 9.04 -24.28
N GLN A 181 -0.60 7.90 -23.87
CA GLN A 181 0.52 7.90 -22.93
C GLN A 181 1.72 8.61 -23.57
N ASP A 182 2.23 9.63 -22.87
CA ASP A 182 3.39 10.41 -23.28
C ASP A 182 4.26 10.70 -22.06
N LEU A 183 5.26 9.83 -21.85
CA LEU A 183 6.19 9.93 -20.73
C LEU A 183 7.06 11.19 -20.81
N GLY A 184 7.37 11.65 -22.02
CA GLY A 184 8.17 12.86 -22.23
C GLY A 184 7.40 14.10 -21.77
N LYS A 185 6.14 14.21 -22.19
CA LYS A 185 5.25 15.29 -21.79
C LYS A 185 4.91 15.26 -20.31
N ALA A 186 4.73 14.05 -19.74
CA ALA A 186 4.53 13.90 -18.30
C ALA A 186 5.70 14.48 -17.49
N ILE A 187 6.94 14.15 -17.85
CA ILE A 187 8.14 14.65 -17.15
C ILE A 187 8.29 16.17 -17.27
N GLU A 188 7.93 16.75 -18.42
CA GLU A 188 7.92 18.21 -18.58
C GLU A 188 6.92 18.89 -17.65
N LEU A 189 5.71 18.35 -17.57
CA LEU A 189 4.66 18.87 -16.70
C LEU A 189 4.99 18.67 -15.21
N PHE A 190 5.65 17.56 -14.83
CA PHE A 190 6.19 17.40 -13.47
C PHE A 190 7.26 18.45 -13.16
N GLY A 191 8.15 18.74 -14.11
CA GLY A 191 9.14 19.80 -13.97
C GLY A 191 8.52 21.19 -13.81
N ALA A 192 7.47 21.49 -14.58
CA ALA A 192 6.73 22.75 -14.45
C ALA A 192 6.02 22.87 -13.10
N SER A 193 5.40 21.78 -12.63
CA SER A 193 4.75 21.74 -11.31
C SER A 193 5.74 22.02 -10.18
N LEU A 194 6.94 21.41 -10.26
CA LEU A 194 8.04 21.69 -9.35
C LEU A 194 8.48 23.16 -9.40
N SER A 195 8.69 23.71 -10.60
CA SER A 195 9.16 25.09 -10.74
C SER A 195 8.13 26.11 -10.26
N ASN A 196 6.84 25.77 -10.31
CA ASN A 196 5.73 26.59 -9.83
C ASN A 196 5.40 26.35 -8.34
N GLY A 197 6.24 25.60 -7.61
CA GLY A 197 6.23 25.57 -6.14
C GLY A 197 5.57 24.35 -5.50
N ARG A 198 5.20 23.30 -6.27
CA ARG A 198 4.73 22.04 -5.68
C ARG A 198 5.88 21.08 -5.42
N ASN A 199 6.48 21.21 -4.25
CA ASN A 199 7.63 20.40 -3.83
C ASN A 199 7.30 18.90 -3.71
N GLU A 200 6.06 18.53 -3.38
CA GLU A 200 5.59 17.13 -3.33
C GLU A 200 5.82 16.37 -4.64
N THR A 201 5.76 17.07 -5.79
CA THR A 201 6.01 16.48 -7.11
C THR A 201 7.39 15.82 -7.18
N ALA A 202 8.35 16.26 -6.37
CA ALA A 202 9.69 15.69 -6.32
C ALA A 202 9.65 14.22 -5.89
N HIS A 203 8.76 13.86 -4.97
CA HIS A 203 8.62 12.47 -4.55
C HIS A 203 8.03 11.61 -5.68
N THR A 204 6.97 12.08 -6.32
CA THR A 204 6.37 11.34 -7.45
C THR A 204 7.36 11.20 -8.61
N LEU A 205 8.17 12.21 -8.89
CA LEU A 205 9.19 12.14 -9.93
C LEU A 205 10.30 11.13 -9.60
N LYS A 206 10.63 10.91 -8.33
CA LYS A 206 11.53 9.81 -7.89
C LYS A 206 10.89 8.45 -8.14
N GLU A 207 9.63 8.26 -7.75
CA GLU A 207 8.89 7.02 -8.03
C GLU A 207 8.83 6.73 -9.55
N CYS A 208 8.65 7.76 -10.38
CA CYS A 208 8.71 7.62 -11.84
C CYS A 208 10.09 7.17 -12.33
N ILE A 209 11.20 7.69 -11.75
CA ILE A 209 12.56 7.25 -12.11
C ILE A 209 12.73 5.76 -11.80
N ASP A 210 12.26 5.30 -10.64
CA ASP A 210 12.35 3.89 -10.24
C ASP A 210 11.54 3.00 -11.19
N ASP A 211 10.32 3.40 -11.55
CA ASP A 211 9.49 2.68 -12.54
C ASP A 211 10.15 2.61 -13.91
N LEU A 212 10.66 3.74 -14.43
CA LEU A 212 11.36 3.77 -15.72
C LEU A 212 12.63 2.91 -15.69
N SER A 213 13.34 2.89 -14.57
CA SER A 213 14.53 2.05 -14.37
C SER A 213 14.19 0.56 -14.39
N CYS A 214 13.04 0.16 -13.83
CA CYS A 214 12.52 -1.20 -13.93
C CYS A 214 12.17 -1.56 -15.39
N ARG A 215 11.44 -0.70 -16.10
CA ARG A 215 11.10 -0.92 -17.52
C ARG A 215 12.34 -1.06 -18.41
N ILE A 216 13.40 -0.30 -18.13
CA ILE A 216 14.69 -0.42 -18.85
C ILE A 216 15.27 -1.82 -18.72
N LYS A 217 15.22 -2.43 -17.53
CA LYS A 217 15.70 -3.80 -17.32
C LYS A 217 14.93 -4.77 -18.20
N GLU A 218 13.61 -4.67 -18.23
CA GLU A 218 12.75 -5.50 -19.10
C GLU A 218 13.10 -5.32 -20.58
N PHE A 219 13.28 -4.08 -21.07
CA PHE A 219 13.65 -3.84 -22.47
C PHE A 219 15.08 -4.29 -22.81
N SER A 220 15.99 -4.27 -21.83
CA SER A 220 17.35 -4.77 -22.01
C SER A 220 17.39 -6.29 -22.19
N GLU A 221 16.47 -7.01 -21.55
CA GLU A 221 16.29 -8.46 -21.72
C GLU A 221 15.66 -8.81 -23.07
N THR A 222 14.76 -7.95 -23.59
CA THR A 222 14.15 -8.12 -24.91
C THR A 222 14.98 -7.58 -26.08
N GLN A 223 16.21 -7.12 -25.84
CA GLN A 223 17.11 -6.49 -26.83
C GLN A 223 16.51 -5.26 -27.54
N ASP A 224 15.55 -4.57 -26.91
CA ASP A 224 14.93 -3.35 -27.45
C ASP A 224 15.70 -2.11 -26.96
N TYR A 225 16.93 -1.96 -27.47
CA TYR A 225 17.88 -0.94 -27.03
C TYR A 225 17.43 0.49 -27.34
N GLU A 226 16.60 0.70 -28.36
CA GLU A 226 16.07 2.03 -28.72
C GLU A 226 15.10 2.54 -27.65
N LYS A 227 14.19 1.68 -27.18
CA LYS A 227 13.28 2.04 -26.07
C LYS A 227 14.03 2.20 -24.76
N ALA A 228 14.96 1.30 -24.45
CA ALA A 228 15.78 1.41 -23.25
C ALA A 228 16.57 2.74 -23.22
N SER A 229 17.17 3.14 -24.34
CA SER A 229 17.87 4.42 -24.46
C SER A 229 16.93 5.63 -24.31
N SER A 230 15.72 5.54 -24.86
CA SER A 230 14.71 6.61 -24.75
C SER A 230 14.26 6.81 -23.29
N LEU A 231 14.06 5.71 -22.55
CA LEU A 231 13.74 5.76 -21.13
C LEU A 231 14.91 6.28 -20.29
N HIS A 232 16.16 5.90 -20.62
CA HIS A 232 17.34 6.46 -19.95
C HIS A 232 17.40 7.98 -20.07
N ALA A 233 17.15 8.54 -21.25
CA ALA A 233 17.14 9.99 -21.45
C ALA A 233 16.05 10.69 -20.61
N LEU A 234 14.92 10.03 -20.39
CA LEU A 234 13.84 10.52 -19.53
C LEU A 234 14.22 10.49 -18.05
N ILE A 235 14.94 9.46 -17.60
CA ILE A 235 15.50 9.39 -16.25
C ILE A 235 16.48 10.53 -16.04
N ASP A 236 17.44 10.71 -16.94
CA ASP A 236 18.44 11.80 -16.84
C ASP A 236 17.75 13.18 -16.76
N LYS A 237 16.71 13.39 -17.56
CA LYS A 237 15.91 14.63 -17.51
C LYS A 237 15.22 14.80 -16.16
N SER A 238 14.65 13.72 -15.62
CA SER A 238 13.94 13.73 -14.33
C SER A 238 14.89 14.01 -13.16
N GLU A 239 16.06 13.36 -13.14
CA GLU A 239 17.10 13.59 -12.13
C GLU A 239 17.62 15.04 -12.17
N ASN A 240 17.80 15.60 -13.37
CA ASN A 240 18.18 17.00 -13.52
C ASN A 240 17.13 17.96 -12.94
N LEU A 241 15.84 17.68 -13.18
CA LEU A 241 14.73 18.47 -12.60
C LEU A 241 14.73 18.38 -11.07
N LEU A 242 14.93 17.18 -10.50
CA LEU A 242 15.06 16.99 -9.06
C LEU A 242 16.27 17.71 -8.46
N ASN A 243 17.40 17.74 -9.15
CA ASN A 243 18.58 18.46 -8.68
C ASN A 243 18.37 19.98 -8.72
N LEU A 244 17.57 20.48 -9.67
CA LEU A 244 17.35 21.90 -9.88
C LEU A 244 16.25 22.46 -8.97
N TYR A 245 15.20 21.68 -8.68
CA TYR A 245 14.02 22.13 -7.93
C TYR A 245 13.72 21.30 -6.66
N GLY A 246 14.34 20.13 -6.48
CA GLY A 246 14.05 19.20 -5.38
C GLY A 246 14.86 19.41 -4.10
N LYS A 247 15.39 20.62 -3.88
CA LYS A 247 16.02 21.01 -2.61
C LYS A 247 15.09 21.94 -1.84
N GLU A 248 14.32 21.37 -0.92
CA GLU A 248 13.79 21.99 0.30
C GLU A 248 13.44 20.90 1.32
#